data_AF-A0A967WUV8-F1
#
_entry.id   AF-A0A967WUV8-F1
#
_cell.length_a   1.000
_cell.length_b   1.000
_cell.length_c   1.000
_cell.angle_alpha   90.00
_cell.angle_beta   90.00
_cell.angle_gamma   90.00
#
_symmetry.space_group_name_H-M   'P 1'
#
loop_
_entity.id
_entity.type
_entity.pdbx_description
1 polymer ?
#
loop_
_entity_poly.entity_id
_entity_poly.type
_entity_poly.pdbx_seq_one_letter_code
_entity_poly.pdbx_strand_id
1 'polypeptide(L)'
;MRHALQQLGDPAEQGWSLWYLLSKRHDPPVVLGICGFKGRPDTRGSVEIGYSIVRPYRIQGYATEAVARLVTWAFSHQNVVE
;
A
#
# COMPACT_ATOMS: atom_id res chain seq x y z
N MET A 1 -0.88 -17.74 5.85
CA MET A 1 -2.09 -16.89 6.00
C MET A 1 -2.40 -16.46 7.44
N ARG A 2 -2.00 -17.20 8.49
CA ARG A 2 -2.31 -16.84 9.89
C ARG A 2 -1.84 -15.44 10.30
N HIS A 3 -0.63 -15.04 9.89
CA HIS A 3 -0.06 -13.73 10.20
C HIS A 3 -0.86 -12.56 9.58
N ALA A 4 -1.22 -12.66 8.30
CA ALA A 4 -2.00 -11.61 7.62
C ALA A 4 -3.41 -11.45 8.21
N LEU A 5 -4.06 -12.54 8.61
CA LEU A 5 -5.37 -12.48 9.26
C LEU A 5 -5.31 -11.84 10.64
N GLN A 6 -4.27 -12.15 11.41
CA GLN A 6 -4.04 -11.53 12.72
C GLN A 6 -3.76 -10.02 12.56
N GLN A 7 -2.95 -9.64 11.57
CA GLN A 7 -2.67 -8.25 11.25
C GLN A 7 -3.94 -7.49 10.88
N LEU A 8 -4.77 -8.03 9.98
CA LEU A 8 -6.01 -7.39 9.55
C LEU A 8 -7.07 -7.29 10.67
N GLY A 9 -6.94 -8.10 11.73
CA GLY A 9 -7.80 -8.05 12.91
C GLY A 9 -7.40 -7.00 13.95
N ASP A 10 -6.20 -6.42 13.86
CA ASP A 10 -5.72 -5.40 14.77
C ASP A 10 -6.05 -3.99 14.24
N PRO A 11 -6.86 -3.19 14.95
CA PRO A 11 -7.15 -1.81 14.56
C PRO A 11 -5.90 -0.94 14.40
N ALA A 12 -4.82 -1.22 15.13
CA ALA A 12 -3.58 -0.46 15.05
C ALA A 12 -2.80 -0.71 13.73
N GLU A 13 -3.12 -1.80 13.02
CA GLU A 13 -2.53 -2.16 11.72
C GLU A 13 -3.35 -1.61 10.54
N GLN A 14 -4.47 -0.93 10.80
CA GLN A 14 -5.28 -0.33 9.73
C GLN A 14 -4.44 0.68 8.93
N GLY A 15 -4.45 0.51 7.60
CA GLY A 15 -3.64 1.31 6.69
C GLY A 15 -2.21 0.80 6.48
N TRP A 16 -1.63 0.04 7.42
CA TRP A 16 -0.26 -0.50 7.36
C TRP A 16 -0.14 -1.88 6.69
N SER A 17 -1.12 -2.23 5.86
CA SER A 17 -1.19 -3.50 5.14
C SER A 17 -1.38 -3.27 3.63
N LEU A 18 -1.93 -4.26 2.92
CA LEU A 18 -2.03 -4.27 1.47
C LEU A 18 -3.30 -3.57 0.96
N TRP A 19 -3.12 -2.75 -0.07
CA TRP A 19 -4.14 -1.96 -0.73
C TRP A 19 -4.27 -2.42 -2.19
N TYR A 20 -5.49 -2.38 -2.73
CA TYR A 20 -5.75 -2.63 -4.15
C TYR A 20 -5.75 -1.32 -4.94
N LEU A 21 -5.09 -1.33 -6.09
CA LEU A 21 -5.15 -0.24 -7.06
C LEU A 21 -6.30 -0.51 -8.02
N LEU A 22 -7.34 0.33 -7.99
CA LEU A 22 -8.54 0.17 -8.81
C LEU A 22 -8.64 1.28 -9.85
N SER A 23 -8.87 0.92 -11.11
CA SER A 23 -9.26 1.86 -12.16
C SER A 23 -10.77 1.94 -12.25
N LYS A 24 -11.30 3.14 -12.03
CA LYS A 24 -12.73 3.48 -12.23
C LYS A 24 -13.06 3.85 -13.68
N ARG A 25 -12.09 3.73 -14.61
CA ARG A 25 -12.34 3.98 -16.05
C ARG A 25 -13.16 2.87 -16.71
N HIS A 26 -13.30 1.74 -16.03
CA HIS A 26 -14.07 0.59 -16.45
C HIS A 26 -15.24 0.38 -15.49
N ASP A 27 -16.32 -0.18 -16.01
CA ASP A 27 -17.47 -0.62 -15.23
C ASP A 27 -17.71 -2.12 -15.52
N PRO A 28 -17.45 -3.02 -14.55
CA PRO A 28 -16.99 -2.74 -13.18
C PRO A 28 -15.52 -2.27 -13.11
N PRO A 29 -15.10 -1.64 -11.99
CA PRO A 29 -13.71 -1.26 -11.78
C PRO A 29 -12.74 -2.44 -11.91
N VAL A 30 -11.59 -2.21 -12.53
CA VAL A 30 -10.57 -3.24 -12.74
C VAL A 30 -9.39 -3.05 -11.79
N VAL A 31 -8.81 -4.16 -11.35
CA VAL A 31 -7.59 -4.14 -10.53
C VAL A 31 -6.37 -3.90 -11.42
N LEU A 32 -5.65 -2.82 -11.15
CA LEU A 32 -4.38 -2.47 -11.81
C LEU A 32 -3.18 -3.13 -11.14
N GLY A 33 -3.31 -3.48 -9.86
CA GLY A 33 -2.22 -4.00 -9.06
C GLY A 33 -2.50 -3.89 -7.57
N ILE A 34 -1.43 -4.03 -6.81
CA ILE A 34 -1.40 -3.94 -5.35
C ILE A 34 -0.28 -3.01 -4.92
N CYS A 35 -0.46 -2.33 -3.79
CA CYS A 35 0.59 -1.60 -3.10
C CYS A 35 0.32 -1.64 -1.60
N GLY A 36 1.28 -1.24 -0.76
CA GLY A 36 1.04 -1.10 0.67
C GLY A 36 2.31 -1.29 1.47
N PHE A 37 2.13 -1.50 2.77
CA PHE A 37 3.23 -1.67 3.71
C PHE A 37 3.37 -3.12 4.15
N LYS A 38 4.56 -3.48 4.63
CA LYS A 38 4.82 -4.78 5.29
C LYS A 38 4.42 -4.83 6.76
N GLY A 39 3.85 -3.74 7.27
CA GLY A 39 3.50 -3.54 8.67
C GLY A 39 3.70 -2.09 9.06
N ARG A 40 3.45 -1.82 10.34
CA ARG A 40 3.68 -0.51 10.97
C ARG A 40 5.15 -0.08 10.89
N PRO A 41 5.44 1.21 11.14
CA PRO A 41 6.80 1.69 11.26
C PRO A 41 7.56 0.91 12.34
N ASP A 42 8.81 0.55 12.04
CA ASP A 42 9.66 -0.15 12.99
C ASP A 42 10.14 0.78 14.12
N THR A 43 11.00 0.27 15.01
CA THR A 43 11.54 1.06 16.14
C THR A 43 12.39 2.26 15.71
N ARG A 44 12.82 2.33 14.45
CA ARG A 44 13.54 3.47 13.88
C ARG A 44 12.59 4.45 13.18
N GLY A 45 11.30 4.13 13.13
CA GLY A 45 10.29 4.90 12.40
C GLY A 45 10.38 4.71 10.89
N SER A 46 10.93 3.59 10.43
CA SER A 46 11.04 3.26 9.01
C SER A 46 9.92 2.33 8.55
N VAL A 47 9.48 2.47 7.29
CA VAL A 47 8.45 1.61 6.69
C VAL A 47 8.92 1.00 5.37
N GLU A 48 8.52 -0.24 5.10
CA GLU A 48 8.76 -0.90 3.81
C GLU A 48 7.52 -0.84 2.93
N ILE A 49 7.66 -0.27 1.73
CA ILE A 49 6.62 -0.25 0.69
C ILE A 49 6.82 -1.42 -0.27
N GLY A 50 5.79 -2.23 -0.45
CA GLY A 50 5.69 -3.20 -1.54
C GLY A 50 4.68 -2.75 -2.59
N TYR A 51 4.98 -2.95 -3.87
CA TYR A 51 4.03 -2.72 -4.97
C TYR A 51 4.19 -3.73 -6.11
N SER A 52 3.12 -3.96 -6.86
CA SER A 52 3.13 -4.74 -8.09
C SER A 52 2.01 -4.30 -9.01
N ILE A 53 2.34 -4.05 -10.27
CA ILE A 53 1.38 -3.67 -11.32
C ILE A 53 1.20 -4.85 -12.27
N VAL A 54 -0.04 -5.19 -12.60
CA VAL A 54 -0.32 -6.27 -13.55
C VAL A 54 0.21 -5.90 -14.93
N ARG A 55 0.71 -6.89 -15.67
CA ARG A 55 1.50 -6.68 -16.90
C ARG A 55 0.90 -5.67 -17.89
N PRO A 56 -0.40 -5.70 -18.23
CA PRO A 56 -0.98 -4.77 -19.20
C PRO A 56 -0.93 -3.29 -18.81
N TYR A 57 -0.79 -2.96 -17.52
CA TYR A 57 -0.82 -1.59 -17.00
C TYR A 57 0.56 -1.07 -16.58
N ARG A 58 1.64 -1.82 -16.82
CA ARG A 58 3.01 -1.37 -16.53
C ARG A 58 3.42 -0.22 -17.48
N ILE A 59 4.41 0.56 -17.05
CA ILE A 59 5.00 1.67 -17.84
C ILE A 59 3.98 2.80 -18.16
N GLN A 60 2.93 2.92 -17.35
CA GLN A 60 1.90 3.97 -17.48
C GLN A 60 1.87 4.92 -16.28
N GLY A 61 2.88 4.88 -15.39
CA GLY A 61 2.98 5.75 -14.22
C GLY A 61 2.20 5.30 -12.97
N TYR A 62 1.36 4.25 -13.05
CA TYR A 62 0.56 3.81 -11.90
C TYR A 62 1.37 3.38 -10.68
N ALA A 63 2.54 2.76 -10.86
CA ALA A 63 3.41 2.42 -9.73
C ALA A 63 3.92 3.69 -9.02
N THR A 64 4.37 4.67 -9.79
CA THR A 64 4.86 5.96 -9.30
C THR A 64 3.76 6.70 -8.53
N GLU A 65 2.56 6.78 -9.10
CA GLU A 65 1.41 7.41 -8.44
C GLU A 65 1.06 6.69 -7.12
N ALA A 66 0.96 5.37 -7.15
CA ALA A 66 0.64 4.57 -5.98
C ALA A 66 1.66 4.76 -4.84
N VAL A 67 2.95 4.65 -5.16
CA VAL A 67 4.03 4.83 -4.18
C VAL A 67 4.06 6.27 -3.66
N ALA A 68 3.90 7.28 -4.51
CA ALA A 68 3.86 8.67 -4.08
C ALA A 68 2.75 8.92 -3.04
N ARG A 69 1.56 8.34 -3.24
CA ARG A 69 0.49 8.46 -2.24
C ARG A 69 0.77 7.71 -0.95
N LEU A 70 1.41 6.53 -1.02
CA LEU A 70 1.82 5.80 0.18
C LEU A 70 2.85 6.57 0.97
N VAL A 71 3.82 7.21 0.31
CA VAL A 71 4.81 8.09 0.95
C VAL A 71 4.10 9.25 1.66
N THR A 72 3.20 9.95 0.99
CA THR A 72 2.41 11.03 1.61
C THR A 72 1.61 10.54 2.82
N TRP A 73 0.99 9.35 2.72
CA TRP A 73 0.23 8.76 3.81
C TRP A 73 1.13 8.31 4.97
N ALA A 74 2.30 7.74 4.70
CA ALA A 74 3.23 7.33 5.74
C ALA A 74 3.70 8.55 6.55
N PHE A 75 4.15 9.61 5.88
CA PHE A 75 4.60 10.84 6.53
C PHE A 75 3.48 11.67 7.18
N SER A 76 2.20 11.32 6.99
CA SER A 76 1.12 11.92 7.80
C SER A 76 1.05 11.34 9.23
N HIS A 77 1.86 10.31 9.54
CA HIS A 77 1.93 9.69 10.85
C HIS A 77 3.22 10.10 11.57
N GLN A 78 3.10 10.57 12.81
CA GLN A 78 4.22 11.13 13.58
C GLN A 78 5.34 10.13 13.90
N ASN A 79 5.05 8.83 13.83
CA ASN A 79 6.00 7.76 14.10
C ASN A 79 6.73 7.26 12.84
N VAL A 80 6.54 7.90 11.68
CA VAL A 80 7.36 7.69 10.49
C VAL A 80 8.36 8.83 10.37
N VAL A 81 9.63 8.49 10.26
CA VAL A 81 10.73 9.47 10.08
C VAL A 81 11.57 9.19 8.85
N GLU A 82 11.52 7.97 8.29
CA GLU A 82 12.26 7.54 7.10
C GLU A 82 11.42 6.62 6.21
#